data_AF-A0A536WXP3-F1
#
_entry.id   AF-A0A536WXP3-F1
#
_cell.length_a   1.000
_cell.length_b   1.000
_cell.length_c   1.000
_cell.angle_alpha   90.00
_cell.angle_beta   90.00
_cell.angle_gamma   90.00
#
_symmetry.space_group_name_H-M   'P 1'
#
loop_
_entity.id
_entity.type
_entity.pdbx_description
1 polymer ?
#
loop_
_entity_poly.entity_id
_entity_poly.type
_entity_poly.pdbx_seq_one_letter_code
_entity_poly.pdbx_strand_id
1 'polypeptide(L)' 'MPDFPDSIEELDAHISAVRENLRDLVARASAYSGAADEELVSRRIAEQEAQLDILIKRRAVLASDD' A
#
# COMPACT_ATOMS: atom_id res chain seq x y z
N MET A 1 -19.46 8.29 -5.92
CA MET A 1 -18.96 8.05 -4.54
C MET A 1 -17.50 7.64 -4.73
N PRO A 2 -16.51 8.08 -3.93
CA PRO A 2 -15.19 7.46 -4.08
C PRO A 2 -15.39 5.98 -3.79
N ASP A 3 -15.15 5.14 -4.81
CA ASP A 3 -15.37 3.70 -4.82
C ASP A 3 -14.43 3.07 -3.79
N PHE A 4 -14.86 3.02 -2.54
CA PHE A 4 -14.21 2.19 -1.56
C PHE A 4 -14.58 0.75 -1.90
N PRO A 5 -13.60 -0.16 -2.01
CA PRO A 5 -13.87 -1.55 -2.33
C PRO A 5 -14.81 -2.14 -1.27
N ASP A 6 -15.99 -2.57 -1.71
CA ASP A 6 -17.06 -3.10 -0.84
C ASP A 6 -17.03 -4.63 -0.77
N SER A 7 -16.19 -5.27 -1.59
CA SER A 7 -15.96 -6.71 -1.60
C SER A 7 -14.54 -7.10 -1.20
N ILE A 8 -14.38 -8.34 -0.70
CA ILE A 8 -13.06 -8.93 -0.39
C ILE A 8 -12.18 -8.97 -1.65
N GLU A 9 -12.76 -9.25 -2.82
CA GLU A 9 -12.03 -9.35 -4.09
C GLU A 9 -11.46 -8.00 -4.53
N GLU A 10 -12.22 -6.92 -4.41
CA GLU A 10 -11.73 -5.56 -4.71
C GLU A 10 -10.69 -5.10 -3.68
N LEU A 11 -10.85 -5.45 -2.40
CA LEU A 11 -9.83 -5.20 -1.37
C LEU A 11 -8.54 -5.95 -1.68
N ASP A 12 -8.62 -7.21 -2.12
CA ASP A 12 -7.45 -7.99 -2.52
C ASP A 12 -6.73 -7.40 -3.73
N ALA A 13 -7.49 -6.91 -4.73
CA ALA A 13 -6.92 -6.20 -5.87
C ALA A 13 -6.18 -4.92 -5.44
N HIS A 14 -6.79 -4.11 -4.56
CA HIS A 14 -6.17 -2.90 -4.02
C HIS A 14 -4.91 -3.21 -3.18
N ILE A 15 -4.98 -4.22 -2.32
CA ILE A 15 -3.83 -4.68 -1.52
C ILE A 15 -2.69 -5.12 -2.44
N SER A 16 -2.99 -5.86 -3.51
CA SER A 16 -1.98 -6.28 -4.48
C SER A 16 -1.32 -5.07 -5.17
N ALA A 17 -2.11 -4.09 -5.61
CA ALA A 17 -1.59 -2.88 -6.24
C ALA A 17 -0.70 -2.06 -5.30
N VAL A 18 -1.09 -1.88 -4.03
CA VAL A 18 -0.27 -1.16 -3.03
C VAL A 18 1.03 -1.93 -2.74
N ARG A 19 0.98 -3.26 -2.65
CA ARG A 19 2.18 -4.09 -2.45
C ARG A 19 3.15 -4.02 -3.63
N GLU A 20 2.64 -3.98 -4.85
CA GLU A 20 3.46 -3.78 -6.05
C GLU A 20 4.16 -2.42 -6.04
N ASN A 21 3.40 -1.34 -5.75
CA ASN A 21 3.97 0.00 -5.64
C ASN A 21 5.04 0.11 -4.53
N LEU A 22 4.85 -0.56 -3.39
CA LEU A 22 5.85 -0.62 -2.33
C LEU A 22 7.15 -1.30 -2.80
N ARG A 23 7.06 -2.42 -3.53
CA ARG A 23 8.23 -3.11 -4.08
C ARG A 23 9.01 -2.21 -5.03
N ASP A 24 8.30 -1.50 -5.90
CA ASP A 24 8.89 -0.55 -6.84
C ASP A 24 9.59 0.61 -6.14
N LEU A 25 8.98 1.16 -5.08
CA LEU A 25 9.59 2.24 -4.30
C LEU A 25 10.84 1.79 -3.57
N VAL A 26 10.83 0.60 -2.96
CA VAL A 26 12.01 0.04 -2.29
C VAL A 26 13.14 -0.24 -3.29
N ALA A 27 12.80 -0.76 -4.47
CA ALA A 27 13.77 -0.97 -5.54
C ALA A 27 14.39 0.35 -6.03
N ARG A 28 13.57 1.40 -6.20
CA ARG A 28 14.05 2.74 -6.57
C ARG A 28 14.89 3.39 -5.49
N ALA A 29 14.50 3.27 -4.21
CA ALA A 29 15.29 3.75 -3.07
C ALA A 29 16.69 3.12 -3.05
N SER A 30 16.78 1.83 -3.39
CA SER A 30 18.06 1.11 -3.46
C SER A 30 18.89 1.50 -4.69
N ALA A 31 18.27 2.02 -5.75
CA ALA A 31 18.92 2.37 -7.01
C ALA A 31 19.39 3.84 -7.08
N TYR A 32 18.69 4.76 -6.43
CA TYR A 32 19.01 6.19 -6.40
C TYR A 32 19.56 6.60 -5.02
N SER A 33 20.89 6.57 -4.85
CA SER A 33 21.57 6.87 -3.57
C SER A 33 21.83 8.38 -3.38
N GLY A 34 20.79 9.20 -3.44
CA GLY A 34 20.85 10.64 -3.18
C GLY A 34 20.06 11.02 -1.93
N ALA A 35 20.69 11.68 -0.95
CA ALA A 35 20.10 11.95 0.37
C ALA A 35 18.73 12.67 0.35
N ALA A 36 18.49 13.56 -0.63
CA ALA A 36 17.20 14.26 -0.76
C ALA A 36 16.09 13.35 -1.34
N ASP A 37 16.46 12.43 -2.24
CA ASP A 37 15.52 11.47 -2.84
C ASP A 37 15.19 10.34 -1.84
N GLU A 38 16.15 9.95 -1.00
CA GLU A 38 15.96 8.94 0.04
C GLU A 38 14.90 9.33 1.08
N GLU A 39 14.87 10.58 1.55
CA GLU A 39 13.88 11.02 2.53
C GLU A 39 12.48 11.08 1.92
N LEU A 40 12.34 11.59 0.69
CA LEU A 40 11.05 11.65 -0.02
C LEU A 40 10.51 10.24 -0.29
N VAL A 41 11.36 9.32 -0.75
CA VAL A 41 10.99 7.93 -1.00
C VAL A 41 10.64 7.22 0.30
N SER A 42 11.38 7.45 1.38
CA SER A 42 11.09 6.87 2.71
C SER A 42 9.72 7.32 3.24
N ARG A 43 9.38 8.61 3.12
CA ARG A 43 8.05 9.11 3.51
C ARG A 43 6.94 8.44 2.70
N ARG A 44 7.13 8.29 1.39
CA ARG A 44 6.12 7.66 0.51
C ARG A 44 5.97 6.16 0.75
N ILE A 45 7.04 5.48 1.15
CA ILE A 45 6.98 4.08 1.62
C ILE A 45 6.12 4.01 2.89
N ALA A 46 6.40 4.85 3.89
CA ALA A 46 5.65 4.86 5.15
C ALA A 46 4.16 5.15 4.95
N GLU A 47 3.81 6.08 4.06
CA GLU A 47 2.42 6.37 3.68
C GLU A 47 1.71 5.14 3.08
N GLN A 48 2.38 4.41 2.19
CA GLN A 48 1.80 3.22 1.56
C GLN A 48 1.74 2.01 2.49
N GLU A 49 2.68 1.86 3.43
CA GLU A 49 2.59 0.85 4.49
C GLU A 49 1.40 1.11 5.41
N ALA A 50 1.15 2.37 5.78
CA ALA A 50 -0.02 2.75 6.57
C ALA A 50 -1.33 2.48 5.80
N GLN A 51 -1.37 2.80 4.50
CA GLN A 51 -2.52 2.48 3.66
C GLN A 51 -2.75 0.97 3.55
N LEU A 52 -1.67 0.19 3.38
CA LEU A 52 -1.74 -1.27 3.32
C LEU A 52 -2.30 -1.87 4.62
N ASP A 53 -1.87 -1.38 5.77
CA ASP A 53 -2.38 -1.82 7.07
C ASP A 53 -3.89 -1.54 7.22
N ILE A 54 -4.36 -0.37 6.78
CA ILE A 54 -5.79 -0.03 6.76
C ILE A 54 -6.57 -1.01 5.86
N LEU A 55 -6.07 -1.30 4.66
CA LEU A 55 -6.72 -2.21 3.72
C LEU A 55 -6.78 -3.65 4.27
N ILE A 56 -5.70 -4.13 4.89
CA ILE A 56 -5.65 -5.45 5.52
C ILE A 56 -6.65 -5.55 6.67
N LYS A 57 -6.73 -4.52 7.52
CA LYS A 57 -7.73 -4.47 8.61
C LYS A 57 -9.14 -4.47 8.07
N ARG A 58 -9.43 -3.68 7.03
CA ARG A 58 -10.75 -3.65 6.39
C ARG A 58 -11.12 -5.01 5.80
N ARG A 59 -10.18 -5.68 5.13
CA ARG A 59 -10.36 -7.05 4.62
C ARG A 59 -10.64 -8.05 5.73
N ALA A 60 -9.91 -7.96 6.84
CA ALA A 60 -10.11 -8.86 7.98
C ALA A 60 -11.50 -8.71 8.60
N VAL A 61 -11.98 -7.46 8.74
CA VAL A 61 -13.35 -7.18 9.22
C VAL A 61 -14.39 -7.74 8.25
N LEU A 62 -14.23 -7.48 6.94
CA LEU A 62 -15.20 -7.95 5.95
C LEU A 62 -15.24 -9.49 5.88
N ALA A 63 -14.08 -10.15 5.95
CA ALA A 63 -13.98 -11.60 5.97
C ALA A 63 -14.49 -12.25 7.27
N SER A 64 -14.65 -11.49 8.36
CA SER A 64 -15.30 -11.98 9.59
C SER A 64 -16.81 -11.74 9.61
N ASP A 65 -17.32 -10.88 8.74
CA ASP A 65 -18.75 -10.54 8.63
C ASP A 65 -19.49 -11.39 7.55
N ASP A 66 -18.76 -12.11 6.69
CA ASP A 66 -19.24 -13.12 5.71
C ASP A 66 -19.40 -14.52 6.34
#